data_AF-A0AAD8C252-F1
#
_entry.id   AF-A0AAD8C252-F1
#
_cell.length_a   1.000
_cell.length_b   1.000
_cell.length_c   1.000
_cell.angle_alpha   90.00
_cell.angle_beta   90.00
_cell.angle_gamma   90.00
#
_symmetry.space_group_name_H-M   'P 1'
#
loop_
_entity.id
_entity.type
_entity.pdbx_description
1 polymer ?
#
loop_
_entity_poly.entity_id
_entity_poly.type
_entity_poly.pdbx_seq_one_letter_code
_entity_poly.pdbx_strand_id
1 'polypeptide(L)'
;YITRSKLQFSKTTSITSKIDCLNLKYFLVDNSTLDIQCDLPEAIETVIITGTGQTSLCSLYINGGRNVALKQRARQTSTLSNSTLFDASNGIDGNTNSTVGVGSCTHTEQELKPMWTVTFPLSEITRYVIYNRGDRLTSFLIL
;
A
#
# COMPACT_ATOMS: atom_id res chain seq x y z
N TYR A 1 -12.35 -7.58 14.32
CA TYR A 1 -13.41 -8.00 13.39
C TYR A 1 -13.17 -7.32 12.05
N ILE A 2 -12.73 -8.13 11.08
CA ILE A 2 -12.72 -7.89 9.62
C ILE A 2 -11.87 -6.72 9.12
N THR A 3 -10.78 -7.10 8.44
CA THR A 3 -9.99 -6.21 7.60
C THR A 3 -10.85 -5.58 6.49
N ARG A 4 -11.12 -4.28 6.58
CA ARG A 4 -11.65 -3.37 5.56
C ARG A 4 -10.74 -3.15 4.36
N SER A 5 -9.44 -3.47 4.46
CA SER A 5 -8.48 -3.41 3.35
C SER A 5 -8.07 -4.78 2.82
N LYS A 6 -7.89 -4.88 1.49
CA LYS A 6 -7.49 -6.09 0.77
C LYS A 6 -6.27 -5.80 -0.10
N LEU A 7 -5.24 -6.63 0.05
CA LEU A 7 -4.04 -6.63 -0.78
C LEU A 7 -4.21 -7.61 -1.94
N GLN A 8 -3.86 -7.19 -3.15
CA GLN A 8 -3.94 -8.01 -4.36
C GLN A 8 -2.68 -7.83 -5.20
N PHE A 9 -2.29 -8.88 -5.92
CA PHE A 9 -1.06 -8.95 -6.69
C PHE A 9 -1.38 -9.23 -8.16
N SER A 10 -0.61 -8.67 -9.10
CA SER A 10 -0.76 -8.96 -10.53
C SER A 10 0.60 -8.97 -11.25
N LYS A 11 0.73 -9.88 -12.21
CA LYS A 11 1.89 -9.98 -13.12
C LYS A 11 1.90 -8.93 -14.21
N THR A 12 0.75 -8.31 -14.46
CA THR A 12 0.62 -7.28 -15.49
C THR A 12 0.04 -6.01 -14.87
N THR A 13 0.15 -4.87 -15.55
CA THR A 13 -0.61 -3.67 -15.21
C THR A 13 -2.13 -3.86 -15.32
N SER A 14 -2.61 -4.98 -15.89
CA SER A 14 -4.02 -5.35 -15.88
C SER A 14 -4.47 -5.82 -14.50
N ILE A 15 -5.57 -5.24 -14.03
CA ILE A 15 -6.20 -5.57 -12.74
C ILE A 15 -6.96 -6.90 -12.80
N THR A 16 -7.14 -7.47 -14.00
CA THR A 16 -7.92 -8.71 -14.22
C THR A 16 -7.14 -10.00 -13.96
N SER A 17 -5.81 -9.98 -14.07
CA SER A 17 -4.90 -11.12 -13.94
C SER A 17 -4.29 -11.20 -12.53
N LYS A 18 -5.15 -11.38 -11.53
CA LYS A 18 -4.74 -11.42 -10.12
C LYS A 18 -4.04 -12.74 -9.79
N ILE A 19 -3.01 -12.67 -8.97
CA ILE A 19 -2.30 -13.82 -8.42
C ILE A 19 -2.69 -14.00 -6.96
N ASP A 20 -2.99 -15.24 -6.59
CA ASP A 20 -3.30 -15.59 -5.22
C ASP A 20 -2.04 -15.72 -4.38
N CYS A 21 -2.13 -15.18 -3.18
CA CYS A 21 -1.09 -15.28 -2.18
C CYS A 21 -1.13 -16.63 -1.47
N LEU A 22 -0.02 -17.35 -1.44
CA LEU A 22 0.11 -18.56 -0.63
C LEU A 22 0.64 -18.18 0.77
N ASN A 23 0.18 -18.91 1.79
CA ASN A 23 0.61 -18.75 3.19
C ASN A 23 0.52 -17.31 3.73
N LEU A 24 -0.51 -16.56 3.32
CA LEU A 24 -0.72 -15.18 3.73
C LEU A 24 -0.74 -15.03 5.26
N LYS A 25 0.17 -14.24 5.80
CA LYS A 25 0.22 -13.89 7.23
C LYS A 25 0.41 -12.40 7.42
N TYR A 26 -0.22 -11.90 8.47
CA TYR A 26 -0.17 -10.50 8.90
C TYR A 26 0.50 -10.44 10.26
N PHE A 27 1.54 -9.61 10.37
CA PHE A 27 2.28 -9.38 11.60
C PHE A 27 2.23 -7.89 11.94
N LEU A 28 1.55 -7.55 13.02
CA LEU A 28 1.56 -6.20 13.56
C LEU A 28 2.89 -5.98 14.29
N VAL A 29 3.74 -5.14 13.72
CA VAL A 29 5.03 -4.79 14.32
C VAL A 29 4.83 -3.72 15.39
N ASP A 30 3.97 -2.74 15.09
CA ASP A 30 3.53 -1.71 16.01
C ASP A 30 2.14 -1.18 15.59
N ASN A 31 1.69 -0.08 16.20
CA ASN A 31 0.35 0.49 15.97
C ASN A 31 0.16 1.12 14.57
N SER A 32 1.25 1.26 13.80
CA SER A 32 1.29 1.87 12.47
C SER A 32 2.01 1.01 11.42
N THR A 33 2.69 -0.06 11.81
CA THR A 33 3.49 -0.89 10.90
C THR A 33 2.93 -2.31 10.81
N LEU A 34 2.57 -2.72 9.59
CA LEU A 34 2.09 -4.05 9.26
C LEU A 34 3.09 -4.75 8.33
N ASP A 35 3.65 -5.86 8.79
CA ASP A 35 4.48 -6.75 7.97
C ASP A 35 3.62 -7.90 7.44
N ILE A 36 3.76 -8.19 6.16
CA ILE A 36 2.94 -9.16 5.44
C ILE A 36 3.86 -10.18 4.80
N GLN A 37 3.65 -11.43 5.19
CA GLN A 37 4.23 -12.57 4.51
C GLN A 37 3.25 -13.04 3.44
N CYS A 38 3.75 -13.16 2.22
CA CYS A 38 2.98 -13.65 1.10
C CYS A 38 3.90 -14.38 0.13
N ASP A 39 3.67 -15.68 -0.04
CA ASP A 39 4.44 -16.52 -0.94
C ASP A 39 3.74 -16.49 -2.31
N LEU A 40 4.32 -15.77 -3.26
CA LEU A 40 3.82 -15.74 -4.63
C LEU A 40 4.53 -16.82 -5.46
N PRO A 41 3.81 -17.56 -6.32
CA PRO A 41 4.40 -18.60 -7.15
C PRO A 41 5.25 -18.04 -8.30
N GLU A 42 5.10 -16.75 -8.60
CA GLU A 42 5.73 -16.09 -9.74
C GLU A 42 6.09 -14.63 -9.40
N ALA A 43 7.00 -14.07 -10.19
CA ALA A 43 7.31 -12.64 -10.17
C ALA A 43 6.08 -11.80 -10.57
N ILE A 44 5.97 -10.63 -9.95
CA ILE A 44 4.87 -9.68 -10.19
C ILE A 44 5.41 -8.30 -10.57
N GLU A 45 4.53 -7.47 -11.12
CA GLU A 45 4.88 -6.09 -11.49
C GLU A 45 3.90 -5.08 -10.89
N THR A 46 2.81 -5.53 -10.24
CA THR A 46 1.76 -4.66 -9.70
C THR A 46 1.26 -5.15 -8.34
N VAL A 47 1.12 -4.21 -7.40
CA VAL A 47 0.42 -4.39 -6.13
C VAL A 47 -0.74 -3.42 -6.04
N ILE A 48 -1.89 -3.92 -5.61
CA ILE A 48 -3.14 -3.19 -5.48
C ILE A 48 -3.61 -3.29 -4.03
N ILE A 49 -3.86 -2.16 -3.41
CA ILE A 49 -4.47 -2.04 -2.08
C ILE A 49 -5.86 -1.45 -2.29
N THR A 50 -6.90 -2.19 -1.91
CA THR A 50 -8.29 -1.68 -1.92
C THR A 50 -8.82 -1.59 -0.51
N GLY A 51 -9.53 -0.52 -0.17
CA GLY A 51 -10.18 -0.34 1.13
C GLY A 51 -11.70 -0.20 1.04
N THR A 52 -12.33 0.16 2.16
CA THR A 52 -13.72 0.63 2.23
C THR A 52 -13.78 1.97 2.96
N GLY A 53 -14.35 2.99 2.33
CA GLY A 53 -14.42 4.35 2.89
C GLY A 53 -13.21 5.22 2.52
N GLN A 54 -12.34 5.50 3.49
CA GLN A 54 -11.13 6.31 3.29
C GLN A 54 -9.89 5.42 3.40
N THR A 55 -8.92 5.59 2.51
CA THR A 55 -7.60 4.97 2.65
C THR A 55 -6.53 6.05 2.71
N SER A 56 -5.71 5.99 3.75
CA SER A 56 -4.44 6.69 3.84
C SER A 56 -3.32 5.67 4.00
N LEU A 57 -2.25 5.83 3.23
CA LEU A 57 -1.05 4.99 3.31
C LEU A 57 0.15 5.91 3.45
N CYS A 58 0.98 5.76 4.48
CA CYS A 58 2.17 6.60 4.60
C CYS A 58 3.33 6.06 3.78
N SER A 59 3.59 4.77 3.86
CA SER A 59 4.61 4.16 3.02
C SER A 59 4.30 2.69 2.76
N LEU A 60 4.68 2.19 1.60
CA LEU A 60 4.66 0.78 1.26
C LEU A 60 6.06 0.39 0.78
N TYR A 61 6.62 -0.59 1.47
CA TYR A 61 7.89 -1.21 1.14
C TYR A 61 7.60 -2.59 0.57
N ILE A 62 8.04 -2.84 -0.67
CA ILE A 62 7.94 -4.14 -1.33
C ILE A 62 9.37 -4.63 -1.54
N ASN A 63 9.74 -5.73 -0.89
CA ASN A 63 11.13 -6.18 -0.84
C ASN A 63 11.34 -7.47 -1.66
N GLY A 64 12.25 -7.40 -2.63
CA GLY A 64 12.80 -8.53 -3.40
C GLY A 64 14.33 -8.59 -3.34
N GLY A 65 14.92 -8.22 -2.19
CA GLY A 65 16.36 -7.94 -2.00
C GLY A 65 16.69 -6.45 -1.89
N ARG A 66 15.80 -5.58 -2.39
CA ARG A 66 15.74 -4.13 -2.20
C ARG A 66 14.28 -3.67 -2.25
N ASN A 67 13.98 -2.43 -1.85
CA ASN A 67 12.63 -1.86 -2.04
C ASN A 67 12.37 -1.62 -3.54
N VAL A 68 11.68 -2.54 -4.20
CA VAL A 68 11.39 -2.47 -5.64
C VAL A 68 10.27 -1.47 -5.97
N ALA A 69 9.50 -1.04 -4.97
CA ALA A 69 8.45 -0.04 -5.14
C ALA A 69 8.97 1.40 -5.09
N LEU A 70 10.18 1.62 -4.55
CA LEU A 70 10.74 2.95 -4.30
C LEU A 70 10.77 3.79 -5.57
N LYS A 71 10.11 4.96 -5.55
CA LYS A 71 10.03 5.93 -6.65
C LYS A 71 9.50 5.37 -7.98
N GLN A 72 8.76 4.26 -7.92
CA GLN A 72 8.05 3.71 -9.04
C GLN A 72 6.77 4.49 -9.35
N ARG A 73 5.88 3.91 -10.17
CA ARG A 73 4.63 4.57 -10.56
C ARG A 73 3.50 4.15 -9.62
N ALA A 74 3.08 5.07 -8.78
CA ALA A 74 1.88 4.92 -7.96
C ALA A 74 0.68 5.65 -8.58
N ARG A 75 -0.52 5.13 -8.32
CA ARG A 75 -1.80 5.78 -8.62
C ARG A 75 -2.78 5.51 -7.50
N GLN A 76 -3.71 6.44 -7.29
CA GLN A 76 -4.86 6.24 -6.43
C GLN A 76 -6.13 6.67 -7.15
N THR A 77 -7.28 6.15 -6.72
CA THR A 77 -8.60 6.44 -7.30
C THR A 77 -8.97 7.90 -7.23
N SER A 78 -8.62 8.55 -6.13
CA SER A 78 -8.84 9.97 -5.88
C SER A 78 -7.75 10.51 -4.96
N THR A 79 -7.48 11.80 -5.03
CA THR A 79 -6.60 12.50 -4.08
C THR A 79 -7.46 13.49 -3.31
N LEU A 80 -7.33 13.52 -1.98
CA LEU A 80 -8.05 14.49 -1.15
C LEU A 80 -7.84 15.93 -1.69
N SER A 81 -8.94 16.58 -2.02
CA SER A 81 -9.02 17.85 -2.72
C SER A 81 -8.21 18.92 -1.98
N ASN A 82 -7.47 19.73 -2.76
CA ASN A 82 -6.66 20.87 -2.31
C ASN A 82 -5.36 20.55 -1.56
N SER A 83 -4.78 19.36 -1.70
CA SER A 83 -3.51 19.06 -1.05
C SER A 83 -2.54 18.28 -1.93
N THR A 84 -1.44 18.93 -2.32
CA THR A 84 -0.26 18.26 -2.89
C THR A 84 0.45 17.34 -1.87
N LEU A 85 0.06 17.39 -0.59
CA LEU A 85 0.65 16.58 0.48
C LEU A 85 0.22 15.10 0.44
N PHE A 86 -0.76 14.74 -0.39
CA PHE A 86 -1.40 13.42 -0.37
C PHE A 86 -1.29 12.65 -1.69
N ASP A 87 -0.33 13.00 -2.52
CA ASP A 87 -0.11 12.33 -3.80
C ASP A 87 0.16 10.82 -3.62
N ALA A 88 -0.26 10.01 -4.59
CA ALA A 88 -0.07 8.56 -4.54
C ALA A 88 1.41 8.17 -4.42
N SER A 89 2.32 8.97 -5.00
CA SER A 89 3.76 8.72 -4.99
C SER A 89 4.38 8.83 -3.59
N ASN A 90 3.73 9.51 -2.64
CA ASN A 90 4.20 9.61 -1.27
C ASN A 90 4.25 8.22 -0.59
N GLY A 91 3.36 7.30 -0.97
CA GLY A 91 3.37 5.93 -0.47
C GLY A 91 4.61 5.11 -0.88
N ILE A 92 5.48 5.65 -1.75
CA ILE A 92 6.67 4.98 -2.27
C ILE A 92 7.88 5.93 -2.36
N ASP A 93 7.89 7.00 -1.58
CA ASP A 93 8.95 8.02 -1.58
C ASP A 93 10.20 7.60 -0.78
N GLY A 94 10.07 6.55 0.07
CA GLY A 94 11.12 6.04 0.94
C GLY A 94 11.14 6.67 2.33
N ASN A 95 10.18 7.54 2.65
CA ASN A 95 10.03 8.17 3.95
C ASN A 95 8.86 7.50 4.71
N THR A 96 9.15 7.01 5.92
CA THR A 96 8.15 6.32 6.75
C THR A 96 7.50 7.25 7.77
N ASN A 97 7.76 8.56 7.69
CA ASN A 97 7.21 9.52 8.61
C ASN A 97 5.68 9.57 8.48
N SER A 98 5.02 9.31 9.60
CA SER A 98 3.57 9.16 9.64
C SER A 98 2.83 10.46 9.98
N THR A 99 3.55 11.60 10.01
CA THR A 99 3.03 12.94 10.28
C THR A 99 2.52 13.59 8.98
N VAL A 100 1.23 13.93 8.93
CA VAL A 100 0.59 14.51 7.74
C VAL A 100 1.29 15.75 7.19
N GLY A 101 1.70 16.67 8.05
CA GLY A 101 2.33 17.92 7.63
C GLY A 101 3.66 17.74 6.89
N VAL A 102 4.25 16.53 6.95
CA VAL A 102 5.49 16.20 6.23
C VAL A 102 5.22 15.92 4.74
N GLY A 103 3.98 15.62 4.36
CA GLY A 103 3.63 15.30 2.97
C GLY A 103 4.20 13.95 2.50
N SER A 104 4.38 13.02 3.43
CA SER A 104 4.93 11.67 3.20
C SER A 104 3.87 10.59 3.33
N CYS A 105 2.59 10.94 3.13
CA CYS A 105 1.51 9.97 3.11
C CYS A 105 0.57 10.23 1.93
N THR A 106 -0.09 9.19 1.46
CA THR A 106 -1.17 9.25 0.48
C THR A 106 -2.51 9.40 1.19
N HIS A 107 -3.51 9.91 0.47
CA HIS A 107 -4.86 10.02 1.01
C HIS A 107 -5.89 10.16 -0.11
N THR A 108 -6.88 9.28 -0.12
CA THR A 108 -8.02 9.37 -1.04
C THR A 108 -9.10 10.29 -0.51
N GLU A 109 -10.04 10.67 -1.37
CA GLU A 109 -11.34 11.15 -0.91
C GLU A 109 -12.10 10.04 -0.18
N GLN A 110 -13.19 10.41 0.48
CA GLN A 110 -14.14 9.43 0.98
C GLN A 110 -14.91 8.81 -0.20
N GLU A 111 -14.68 7.52 -0.45
CA GLU A 111 -15.31 6.80 -1.56
C GLU A 111 -15.65 5.35 -1.21
N LEU A 112 -16.50 4.69 -2.01
CA LEU A 112 -16.99 3.35 -1.67
C LEU A 112 -15.88 2.27 -1.78
N LYS A 113 -14.97 2.45 -2.74
CA LYS A 113 -13.92 1.47 -3.07
C LYS A 113 -12.61 2.19 -3.39
N PRO A 114 -12.00 2.87 -2.41
CA PRO A 114 -10.72 3.52 -2.64
C PRO A 114 -9.68 2.46 -3.01
N MET A 115 -8.81 2.81 -3.95
CA MET A 115 -7.74 1.95 -4.42
C MET A 115 -6.46 2.75 -4.56
N TRP A 116 -5.37 2.16 -4.09
CA TRP A 116 -4.02 2.60 -4.35
C TRP A 116 -3.25 1.46 -5.03
N THR A 117 -2.49 1.79 -6.07
CA THR A 117 -1.79 0.83 -6.91
C THR A 117 -0.37 1.30 -7.15
N VAL A 118 0.60 0.40 -7.10
CA VAL A 118 1.97 0.63 -7.57
C VAL A 118 2.34 -0.38 -8.64
N THR A 119 2.99 0.11 -9.69
CA THR A 119 3.58 -0.71 -10.75
C THR A 119 5.10 -0.55 -10.79
N PHE A 120 5.83 -1.66 -10.79
CA PHE A 120 7.29 -1.76 -10.70
C PHE A 120 7.82 -2.80 -11.69
N PRO A 121 9.13 -2.90 -11.98
CA PRO A 121 9.65 -3.90 -12.91
C PRO A 121 9.33 -5.31 -12.40
N LEU A 122 9.07 -6.25 -13.31
CA LEU A 122 8.80 -7.65 -12.96
C LEU A 122 9.85 -8.19 -11.97
N SER A 123 9.41 -8.52 -10.75
CA SER A 123 10.27 -8.84 -9.63
C SER A 123 9.73 -9.99 -8.79
N GLU A 124 10.62 -10.84 -8.31
CA GLU A 124 10.32 -11.80 -7.24
C GLU A 124 10.28 -11.07 -5.91
N ILE A 125 9.16 -11.20 -5.18
CA ILE A 125 8.94 -10.49 -3.92
C ILE A 125 8.93 -11.48 -2.77
N THR A 126 9.64 -11.15 -1.70
CA THR A 126 9.79 -12.01 -0.52
C THR A 126 9.17 -11.42 0.75
N ARG A 127 8.93 -10.10 0.80
CA ARG A 127 8.35 -9.43 1.97
C ARG A 127 7.66 -8.12 1.60
N TYR A 128 6.59 -7.79 2.31
CA TYR A 128 5.85 -6.53 2.15
C TYR A 128 5.65 -5.87 3.50
N VAL A 129 5.98 -4.58 3.60
CA VAL A 129 5.79 -3.81 4.84
C VAL A 129 4.98 -2.56 4.53
N ILE A 130 3.86 -2.40 5.22
CA ILE A 130 2.97 -1.26 5.12
C ILE A 130 3.17 -0.37 6.34
N TYR A 131 3.40 0.91 6.10
CA TYR A 131 3.47 1.97 7.11
C TYR A 131 2.23 2.85 6.97
N ASN A 132 1.43 2.89 8.03
CA ASN A 132 0.23 3.70 8.13
C ASN A 132 0.51 5.04 8.81
N ARG A 133 -0.49 5.92 8.79
CA ARG A 133 -0.51 7.19 9.53
C ARG A 133 -0.48 6.92 11.05
N GLY A 134 0.24 7.77 11.78
CA GLY A 134 0.57 7.57 13.20
C GLY A 134 -0.26 8.40 14.16
N ASP A 135 -1.31 9.07 13.68
CA ASP A 135 -2.16 9.86 14.55
C ASP A 135 -3.19 8.97 15.27
N ARG A 136 -3.34 9.22 16.58
CA ARG A 136 -4.23 8.47 17.50
C ARG A 136 -5.70 8.37 17.08
N LEU A 137 -6.14 9.12 16.07
CA LEU A 137 -7.51 9.11 15.56
C LEU A 137 -7.75 8.06 14.46
N THR A 138 -6.69 7.43 13.95
CA THR A 138 -6.78 6.37 12.94
C THR A 138 -6.35 5.02 13.52
N SER A 139 -6.99 4.60 14.61
CA SER A 139 -6.96 3.20 15.06
C SER A 139 -7.35 2.30 13.88
N PHE A 140 -6.37 1.66 13.25
CA PHE A 140 -6.52 0.69 12.15
C PHE A 140 -7.58 1.03 11.09
N LEU A 141 -7.25 1.93 10.15
CA LEU A 141 -7.98 2.04 8.86
C LEU A 141 -7.33 1.25 7.71
N ILE A 142 -6.21 0.57 7.99
CA ILE A 142 -5.75 -0.62 7.24
C ILE A 142 -5.71 -1.81 8.20
N LEU A 143 -6.80 -2.05 8.93
CA LEU A 143 -7.36 -3.40 8.98
C LEU A 143 -8.79 -3.23 8.58
#